data_AF-A0A5C7LUW5-F1
#
_entry.id   AF-A0A5C7LUW5-F1
#
_cell.length_a   1.000
_cell.length_b   1.000
_cell.length_c   1.000
_cell.angle_alpha   90.00
_cell.angle_beta   90.00
_cell.angle_gamma   90.00
#
_symmetry.space_group_name_H-M   'P 1'
#
loop_
_entity.id
_entity.type
_entity.pdbx_description
1 polymer ?
#
loop_
_entity_poly.entity_id
_entity_poly.type
_entity_poly.pdbx_seq_one_letter_code
_entity_poly.pdbx_strand_id
1 'polypeptide(L)'
;MALALGMPVREMLARMGSDEFSEWLAFYQLEPFGDYRADYRSGVVASTFANAHRAKDASPFRPEDFMPFMEKQATTQDVSLNVARFKAMFAHKVKKNNG
;
A
#
# COMPACT_ATOMS: atom_id res chain seq x y z
N MET A 1 -6.84 -12.52 14.71
CA MET A 1 -6.87 -13.12 16.06
C MET A 1 -7.33 -14.58 16.04
N ALA A 2 -8.58 -14.90 15.68
CA ALA A 2 -9.07 -16.29 15.60
C ALA A 2 -8.14 -17.22 14.80
N LEU A 3 -7.65 -16.74 13.64
CA LEU A 3 -6.65 -17.44 12.83
C LEU A 3 -5.35 -17.76 13.59
N ALA A 4 -4.84 -16.81 14.39
CA ALA A 4 -3.62 -17.00 15.18
C ALA A 4 -3.84 -17.98 16.36
N LEU A 5 -5.08 -18.10 16.84
CA LEU A 5 -5.48 -19.10 17.84
C LEU A 5 -5.80 -20.48 17.22
N GLY A 6 -5.70 -20.61 15.90
CA GLY A 6 -5.96 -21.86 15.19
C GLY A 6 -7.42 -22.34 15.26
N MET A 7 -8.38 -21.42 15.45
CA MET A 7 -9.79 -21.77 15.59
C MET A 7 -10.75 -20.88 14.78
N PRO A 8 -11.96 -21.38 14.45
CA PRO A 8 -12.99 -20.58 13.80
C PRO A 8 -13.43 -19.40 14.65
N VAL A 9 -13.90 -18.34 14.00
CA VAL A 9 -14.39 -17.12 14.67
C VAL A 9 -15.51 -17.43 15.67
N ARG A 10 -16.46 -18.29 15.31
CA ARG A 10 -17.57 -18.66 16.21
C ARG A 10 -17.10 -19.37 17.47
N GLU A 11 -16.05 -20.18 17.38
CA GLU A 11 -15.50 -20.87 18.53
C GLU A 11 -14.76 -19.91 19.46
N MET A 12 -13.98 -18.97 18.90
CA MET A 12 -13.34 -17.91 19.67
C MET A 12 -14.39 -17.08 20.43
N LEU A 13 -15.46 -16.64 19.76
CA LEU A 13 -16.54 -15.86 20.38
C LEU A 13 -17.38 -16.64 21.40
N ALA A 14 -17.36 -17.97 21.36
CA ALA A 14 -18.02 -18.80 22.37
C ALA A 14 -17.15 -18.97 23.64
N ARG A 15 -15.82 -18.82 23.52
CA ARG A 15 -14.85 -18.98 24.62
C ARG A 15 -14.44 -17.66 25.25
N MET A 16 -14.51 -16.56 24.50
CA MET A 16 -14.07 -15.21 24.88
C MET A 16 -15.27 -14.25 24.92
N GLY A 17 -15.37 -13.49 26.01
CA GLY A 17 -16.39 -12.46 26.19
C GLY A 17 -16.18 -11.24 25.29
N SER A 18 -17.23 -10.42 25.14
CA SER A 18 -17.16 -9.18 24.35
C SER A 18 -16.22 -8.15 24.95
N ASP A 19 -16.06 -8.16 26.27
CA ASP A 19 -15.13 -7.34 27.04
C ASP A 19 -13.68 -7.68 26.69
N GLU A 20 -13.28 -8.94 26.86
CA GLU A 20 -11.92 -9.40 26.52
C GLU A 20 -11.63 -9.20 25.02
N PHE A 21 -12.61 -9.48 24.15
CA PHE A 21 -12.46 -9.21 22.73
C PHE A 21 -12.23 -7.71 22.43
N SER A 22 -12.92 -6.83 23.16
CA SER A 22 -12.74 -5.37 23.02
C SER A 22 -11.37 -4.91 23.54
N GLU A 23 -10.88 -5.51 24.62
CA GLU A 23 -9.52 -5.27 25.12
C GLU A 23 -8.46 -5.70 24.09
N TRP A 24 -8.65 -6.84 23.43
CA TRP A 24 -7.77 -7.25 22.33
C TRP A 24 -7.80 -6.28 21.15
N LEU A 25 -8.96 -5.75 20.80
CA LEU A 25 -9.07 -4.72 19.76
C LEU A 25 -8.36 -3.42 20.17
N ALA A 26 -8.51 -2.99 21.42
CA ALA A 26 -7.80 -1.83 21.96
C ALA A 26 -6.29 -2.06 21.97
N PHE A 27 -5.84 -3.26 22.38
CA PHE A 27 -4.44 -3.64 22.35
C PHE A 27 -3.89 -3.63 20.92
N TYR A 28 -4.64 -4.15 19.94
CA TYR A 28 -4.25 -4.10 18.53
C TYR A 28 -4.08 -2.68 17.99
N GLN A 29 -4.85 -1.71 18.48
CA GLN A 29 -4.69 -0.30 18.08
C GLN A 29 -3.39 0.30 18.61
N LEU A 30 -2.96 -0.10 19.81
CA LEU A 30 -1.72 0.37 20.43
C LEU A 30 -0.50 -0.36 19.86
N GLU A 31 -0.60 -1.68 19.73
CA GLU A 31 0.45 -2.55 19.20
C GLU A 31 -0.13 -3.46 18.11
N PRO A 32 -0.22 -2.98 16.86
CA PRO A 32 -0.76 -3.80 15.78
C PRO A 32 0.09 -5.05 15.56
N PHE A 33 -0.52 -6.17 15.22
CA PHE A 33 0.19 -7.44 14.99
C PHE A 33 -0.33 -8.18 13.76
N GLY A 34 0.32 -9.28 13.40
CA GLY A 34 0.00 -10.06 12.21
C GLY A 34 0.66 -9.55 10.93
N ASP A 35 0.29 -10.18 9.82
CA ASP A 35 1.03 -10.11 8.56
C ASP A 35 1.06 -8.70 7.97
N TYR A 36 -0.02 -7.94 8.08
CA TYR A 36 -0.06 -6.57 7.57
C TYR A 36 1.07 -5.69 8.13
N ARG A 37 1.34 -5.76 9.44
CA ARG A 37 2.46 -5.00 10.04
C ARG A 37 3.82 -5.59 9.64
N ALA A 38 3.91 -6.90 9.43
CA ALA A 38 5.12 -7.54 8.96
C ALA A 38 5.47 -7.10 7.53
N ASP A 39 4.48 -7.07 6.64
CA ASP A 39 4.60 -6.62 5.25
C ASP A 39 4.87 -5.11 5.16
N TYR A 40 4.30 -4.31 6.06
CA TYR A 40 4.67 -2.90 6.13
C TYR A 40 6.14 -2.70 6.48
N ARG A 41 6.66 -3.46 7.45
CA ARG A 41 8.09 -3.41 7.80
C ARG A 41 8.98 -3.84 6.65
N SER A 42 8.60 -4.87 5.89
CA SER A 42 9.36 -5.27 4.70
C SER A 42 9.30 -4.18 3.60
N GLY A 43 8.15 -3.54 3.42
CA GLY A 43 7.97 -2.37 2.55
C GLY A 43 8.84 -1.17 2.94
N VAL A 44 9.03 -0.90 4.24
CA VAL A 44 9.95 0.15 4.71
C VAL A 44 11.39 -0.13 4.30
N VAL A 45 11.85 -1.38 4.44
CA VAL A 45 13.21 -1.77 4.03
C VAL A 45 13.37 -1.65 2.52
N ALA A 46 12.41 -2.18 1.74
CA ALA A 46 12.43 -2.12 0.28
C ALA A 46 12.39 -0.68 -0.24
N SER A 47 11.53 0.17 0.32
CA SER A 47 11.44 1.59 -0.06
C SER A 47 12.69 2.37 0.29
N THR A 48 13.36 2.05 1.40
CA THR A 48 14.66 2.63 1.75
C THR A 48 15.70 2.31 0.68
N PHE A 49 15.82 1.03 0.29
CA PHE A 49 16.75 0.60 -0.76
C PHE A 49 16.42 1.23 -2.12
N ALA A 50 15.14 1.26 -2.51
CA ALA A 50 14.69 1.83 -3.76
C ALA A 50 14.94 3.34 -3.83
N ASN A 51 14.66 4.08 -2.75
CA ASN A 51 14.90 5.52 -2.69
C ASN A 51 16.38 5.86 -2.66
N ALA A 52 17.22 5.05 -2.03
CA ALA A 52 18.67 5.22 -2.08
C ALA A 52 19.24 5.14 -3.52
N HIS A 53 18.57 4.40 -4.41
CA HIS A 53 18.97 4.22 -5.81
C HIS A 53 18.08 4.96 -6.82
N ARG A 54 17.13 5.81 -6.39
CA ARG A 54 16.24 6.48 -7.33
C ARG A 54 16.97 7.58 -8.11
N ALA A 55 16.52 7.82 -9.35
CA ALA A 55 16.95 8.99 -10.11
C ALA A 55 16.54 10.30 -9.40
N LYS A 56 17.35 11.36 -9.52
CA LYS A 56 17.15 12.65 -8.81
C LYS A 56 15.76 13.25 -9.03
N ASP A 57 15.20 13.08 -10.21
CA ASP A 57 13.91 13.67 -10.62
C ASP A 57 12.73 12.71 -10.55
N ALA A 58 12.94 11.46 -10.09
CA ALA A 58 11.86 10.49 -9.91
C ALA A 58 11.05 10.76 -8.63
N SER A 59 9.76 10.46 -8.61
CA SER A 59 9.00 10.49 -7.36
C SER A 59 9.54 9.44 -6.37
N PRO A 60 9.53 9.73 -5.05
CA PRO A 60 9.97 8.76 -4.05
C PRO A 60 9.01 7.58 -3.97
N PHE A 61 9.56 6.39 -3.76
CA PHE A 61 8.78 5.19 -3.50
C PHE A 61 8.35 5.16 -2.04
N ARG A 62 7.09 4.83 -1.79
CA ARG A 62 6.54 4.66 -0.46
C ARG A 62 6.62 3.19 -0.03
N PRO A 63 6.61 2.88 1.29
CA PRO A 63 6.53 1.49 1.75
C PRO A 63 5.34 0.73 1.13
N GLU A 64 4.20 1.40 0.96
CA GLU A 64 2.99 0.79 0.42
C GLU A 64 3.13 0.39 -1.06
N ASP A 65 4.08 0.98 -1.81
CA ASP A 65 4.33 0.60 -3.20
C ASP A 65 4.87 -0.84 -3.33
N PHE A 66 5.43 -1.38 -2.24
CA PHE A 66 5.98 -2.72 -2.12
C PHE A 66 5.04 -3.70 -1.41
N MET A 67 3.78 -3.31 -1.15
CA MET A 67 2.75 -4.17 -0.54
C MET A 67 1.68 -4.53 -1.59
N PRO A 68 1.77 -5.70 -2.27
CA PRO A 68 0.98 -6.01 -3.46
C PRO A 68 -0.53 -6.14 -3.23
N PHE A 69 -0.95 -6.37 -1.99
CA PHE A 69 -2.35 -6.50 -1.59
C PHE A 69 -2.98 -5.17 -1.15
N MET A 70 -2.21 -4.08 -1.06
CA MET A 70 -2.77 -2.75 -0.79
C MET A 70 -3.23 -2.10 -2.09
N GLU A 71 -4.46 -1.59 -2.10
CA GLU A 71 -4.94 -0.74 -3.19
C GLU A 71 -4.05 0.51 -3.29
N LYS A 72 -3.37 0.65 -4.42
CA LYS A 72 -2.57 1.83 -4.70
C LYS A 72 -3.50 2.96 -5.09
N GLN A 73 -3.63 3.96 -4.24
CA GLN A 73 -4.29 5.21 -4.61
C GLN A 73 -3.43 5.90 -5.67
N ALA A 74 -3.99 6.11 -6.86
CA ALA A 74 -3.33 6.88 -7.90
C ALA A 74 -3.02 8.28 -7.36
N THR A 75 -1.74 8.68 -7.37
CA THR A 75 -1.37 10.00 -6.85
C THR A 75 -1.71 11.09 -7.85
N THR A 76 -1.96 12.31 -7.39
CA THR A 76 -2.17 13.48 -8.27
C THR A 76 -1.00 13.72 -9.22
N GLN A 77 0.22 13.36 -8.78
CA GLN A 77 1.42 13.42 -9.62
C GLN A 77 1.32 12.44 -10.80
N ASP A 78 0.91 11.20 -10.57
CA ASP A 78 0.73 10.19 -11.62
C ASP A 78 -0.27 10.66 -12.69
N VAL A 79 -1.38 11.27 -12.25
CA VAL A 79 -2.40 11.83 -13.16
C VAL A 79 -1.81 12.93 -14.03
N SER A 80 -1.09 13.88 -13.44
CA SER A 80 -0.47 15.00 -14.18
C SER A 80 0.57 14.53 -15.20
N LEU A 81 1.39 13.55 -14.83
CA LEU A 81 2.44 12.99 -15.68
C LEU A 81 1.84 12.21 -16.86
N ASN A 82 0.77 11.45 -16.61
CA ASN A 82 0.04 10.72 -17.63
C ASN A 82 -0.64 11.67 -18.63
N VAL A 83 -1.24 12.77 -18.16
CA VAL A 83 -1.80 13.81 -19.03
C VAL A 83 -0.72 14.48 -19.88
N ALA A 84 0.46 14.77 -19.31
CA ALA A 84 1.57 15.35 -20.05
C ALA A 84 2.08 14.40 -21.15
N ARG A 85 2.28 13.11 -20.82
CA ARG A 85 2.67 12.07 -21.79
C ARG A 85 1.62 11.91 -22.90
N PHE A 86 0.34 11.92 -22.55
CA PHE A 86 -0.75 11.86 -23.51
C PHE A 86 -0.69 13.05 -24.46
N LYS A 87 -0.69 14.29 -23.93
CA LYS A 87 -0.58 15.51 -24.75
C LYS A 87 0.63 15.48 -25.69
N ALA A 88 1.79 15.02 -25.23
CA ALA A 88 2.99 14.89 -26.06
C ALA A 88 2.82 13.89 -27.21
N MET A 89 2.20 12.73 -26.96
CA MET A 89 1.90 11.74 -28.01
C MET A 89 0.96 12.28 -29.09
N PHE A 90 -0.04 13.09 -28.73
CA PHE A 90 -0.95 13.70 -29.72
C PHE A 90 -0.33 14.90 -30.45
N ALA A 91 0.51 15.68 -29.78
CA ALA A 91 1.25 16.78 -30.42
C ALA A 91 2.18 16.26 -31.54
N HIS A 92 2.80 15.09 -31.35
CA HIS A 92 3.62 14.44 -32.37
C HIS A 92 2.80 13.94 -33.58
N LYS A 93 1.52 13.59 -33.38
CA LYS A 93 0.65 13.06 -34.44
C LYS A 93 0.09 14.17 -35.35
N VAL A 94 -0.14 15.38 -34.82
CA VAL A 94 -0.62 16.53 -35.60
C VAL A 94 0.42 17.03 -36.60
N LYS A 95 1.72 16.95 -36.27
CA LYS A 95 2.79 17.47 -37.14
C LYS A 95 3.04 16.60 -38.39
N LYS A 96 2.58 15.35 -38.43
CA LYS A 96 2.84 14.41 -39.53
C LYS A 96 1.80 14.42 -40.66
N ASN A 97 0.66 15.10 -40.48
CA ASN A 97 -0.42 15.16 -41.47
C ASN A 97 -0.48 16.48 -42.29
N ASN A 98 0.49 17.39 -42.11
CA ASN A 98 0.57 18.67 -42.83
C ASN A 98 1.82 18.76 -43.75
N GLY A 99 2.20 17.66 -44.40
CA GLY A 99 3.31 17.62 -45.36
C GLY A 99 2.94 16.79 -46.58
#